data_AF-A0A349E224-F1
#
_entry.id   AF-A0A349E224-F1
#
_cell.length_a   1.000
_cell.length_b   1.000
_cell.length_c   1.000
_cell.angle_alpha   90.00
_cell.angle_beta   90.00
_cell.angle_gamma   90.00
#
_symmetry.space_group_name_H-M   'P 1'
#
loop_
_entity.id
_entity.type
_entity.pdbx_description
1 polymer ?
#
loop_
_entity_poly.entity_id
_entity_poly.type
_entity_poly.pdbx_seq_one_letter_code
_entity_poly.pdbx_strand_id
1 'polypeptide(L)'
;METIYKSSYFEVSNDPSKQMFYFSYSEDTFNMQSAEYIESLRDFIKLIYQHTPKFILGDMVDFQFIITPDIQQWIDENLFKVYEEIGFKKIALLLSKEYVPKLSIQQTMEEDSTDSFKTRYFDNSEEALTWLLAS
;
A
#
# COMPACT_ATOMS: atom_id res chain seq x y z
N MET A 1 -3.60 9.24 -15.05
CA MET A 1 -4.03 8.40 -13.93
C MET A 1 -5.38 7.82 -14.29
N GLU A 2 -5.52 6.50 -14.25
CA GLU A 2 -6.73 5.76 -14.61
C GLU A 2 -7.02 4.72 -13.53
N THR A 3 -8.27 4.63 -13.07
CA THR A 3 -8.70 3.60 -12.12
C THR A 3 -8.67 2.23 -12.80
N ILE A 4 -7.84 1.32 -12.30
CA ILE A 4 -7.66 -0.03 -12.85
C ILE A 4 -8.35 -1.11 -11.99
N TYR A 5 -8.71 -0.77 -10.75
CA TYR A 5 -9.42 -1.66 -9.84
C TYR A 5 -10.24 -0.85 -8.85
N LYS A 6 -11.45 -1.34 -8.53
CA LYS A 6 -12.31 -0.75 -7.51
C LYS A 6 -13.17 -1.84 -6.86
N SER A 7 -13.21 -1.79 -5.53
CA SER A 7 -14.08 -2.61 -4.68
C SER A 7 -14.83 -1.72 -3.69
N SER A 8 -15.59 -2.31 -2.76
CA SER A 8 -16.23 -1.56 -1.67
C SER A 8 -15.23 -0.94 -0.68
N TYR A 9 -14.00 -1.48 -0.61
CA TYR A 9 -13.02 -1.10 0.41
C TYR A 9 -11.78 -0.39 -0.14
N PHE A 10 -11.46 -0.63 -1.41
CA PHE A 10 -10.14 -0.37 -1.97
C PHE A 10 -10.25 0.03 -3.44
N GLU A 11 -9.56 1.09 -3.82
CA GLU A 11 -9.44 1.56 -5.20
C GLU A 11 -7.96 1.69 -5.59
N VAL A 12 -7.62 1.28 -6.81
CA VAL A 12 -6.26 1.42 -7.37
C VAL A 12 -6.34 2.14 -8.70
N SER A 13 -5.50 3.16 -8.83
CA SER A 13 -5.26 3.89 -10.05
C SER A 13 -3.81 3.73 -10.51
N ASN A 14 -3.61 3.64 -11.83
CA ASN A 14 -2.30 3.57 -12.45
C ASN A 14 -1.95 4.88 -13.18
N ASP A 15 -0.71 5.31 -13.06
CA ASP A 15 -0.08 6.34 -13.87
C ASP A 15 1.16 5.75 -14.57
N PRO A 16 0.99 5.17 -15.78
CA PRO A 16 2.09 4.55 -16.52
C PRO A 16 3.23 5.52 -16.84
N SER A 17 2.93 6.81 -17.01
CA SER A 17 3.92 7.84 -17.35
C SER A 17 4.94 8.07 -16.23
N LYS A 18 4.53 7.78 -14.99
CA LYS A 18 5.36 7.87 -13.79
C LYS A 18 5.74 6.49 -13.24
N GLN A 19 5.31 5.40 -13.89
CA GLN A 19 5.39 4.03 -13.36
C GLN A 19 4.87 3.94 -11.92
N MET A 20 3.74 4.58 -11.66
CA MET A 20 3.26 4.83 -10.30
C MET A 20 1.84 4.30 -10.13
N PHE A 21 1.61 3.65 -9.00
CA PHE A 21 0.27 3.38 -8.51
C PHE A 21 -0.13 4.43 -7.48
N TYR A 22 -1.42 4.79 -7.51
CA TYR A 22 -2.11 5.43 -6.40
C TYR A 22 -3.16 4.44 -5.90
N PHE A 23 -3.28 4.28 -4.59
CA PHE A 23 -4.40 3.54 -4.02
C PHE A 23 -5.00 4.26 -2.83
N SER A 24 -6.26 3.98 -2.55
CA SER A 24 -6.94 4.46 -1.35
C SER A 24 -7.85 3.39 -0.76
N TYR A 25 -8.02 3.45 0.56
CA TYR A 25 -9.00 2.64 1.29
C TYR A 25 -10.16 3.49 1.77
N SER A 26 -11.34 2.88 1.94
CA SER A 26 -12.50 3.49 2.58
C SER A 26 -12.57 3.16 4.07
N GLU A 27 -13.35 3.95 4.81
CA GLU A 27 -13.65 3.72 6.24
C GLU A 27 -14.35 2.39 6.51
N ASP A 28 -15.02 1.83 5.49
CA ASP A 28 -15.70 0.53 5.58
C ASP A 28 -14.73 -0.63 5.91
N THR A 29 -13.42 -0.41 5.73
CA THR A 29 -12.37 -1.34 6.19
C THR A 29 -12.46 -1.67 7.69
N PHE A 30 -13.11 -0.83 8.49
CA PHE A 30 -13.44 -1.14 9.90
C PHE A 30 -14.21 -2.46 10.05
N ASN A 31 -15.08 -2.78 9.10
CA ASN A 31 -15.93 -3.98 9.13
C ASN A 31 -15.28 -5.19 8.42
N MET A 32 -14.10 -5.00 7.83
CA MET A 32 -13.44 -6.01 7.03
C MET A 32 -12.95 -7.18 7.89
N GLN A 33 -13.18 -8.40 7.42
CA GLN A 33 -12.61 -9.60 8.01
C GLN A 33 -11.21 -9.86 7.47
N SER A 34 -10.35 -10.52 8.25
CA SER A 34 -8.97 -10.83 7.83
C SER A 34 -8.89 -11.54 6.48
N ALA A 35 -9.82 -12.47 6.20
CA ALA A 35 -9.87 -13.16 4.91
C ALA A 35 -10.16 -12.21 3.74
N GLU A 36 -11.04 -11.23 3.92
CA GLU A 36 -11.36 -10.23 2.89
C GLU A 36 -10.17 -9.31 2.62
N TYR A 37 -9.43 -8.93 3.66
CA TYR A 37 -8.22 -8.15 3.51
C TYR A 37 -7.15 -8.90 2.72
N ILE A 38 -6.92 -10.17 3.05
CA ILE A 38 -5.96 -11.02 2.33
C ILE A 38 -6.37 -11.21 0.86
N GLU A 39 -7.65 -11.41 0.56
CA GLU A 39 -8.13 -11.45 -0.83
C GLU A 39 -7.89 -10.12 -1.56
N SER A 40 -8.17 -8.98 -0.90
CA SER A 40 -7.89 -7.66 -1.47
C SER A 40 -6.40 -7.48 -1.80
N LEU A 41 -5.50 -7.94 -0.92
CA LEU A 41 -4.05 -7.91 -1.18
C LEU A 41 -3.63 -8.86 -2.31
N ARG A 42 -4.26 -10.02 -2.44
CA ARG A 42 -4.03 -10.94 -3.57
C ARG A 42 -4.43 -10.31 -4.90
N ASP A 43 -5.56 -9.60 -4.92
CA ASP A 43 -5.96 -8.84 -6.10
C ASP A 43 -4.97 -7.71 -6.40
N PHE A 44 -4.47 -7.02 -5.37
CA PHE A 44 -3.44 -6.01 -5.54
C PHE A 44 -2.13 -6.58 -6.12
N ILE A 45 -1.69 -7.76 -5.65
CA ILE A 45 -0.52 -8.48 -6.18
C ILE A 45 -0.69 -8.76 -7.69
N LYS A 46 -1.88 -9.19 -8.13
CA LYS A 46 -2.14 -9.41 -9.57
C LYS A 46 -1.94 -8.13 -10.37
N LEU A 47 -2.42 -7.00 -9.88
CA LEU A 47 -2.25 -5.69 -10.53
C LEU A 47 -0.77 -5.27 -10.58
N ILE A 48 -0.02 -5.52 -9.50
CA ILE A 48 1.41 -5.23 -9.42
C ILE A 48 2.17 -6.01 -10.49
N TYR A 49 1.90 -7.31 -10.68
CA TYR A 49 2.53 -8.08 -11.75
C TYR A 49 2.12 -7.61 -13.15
N GLN A 50 0.87 -7.15 -13.33
CA GLN A 50 0.38 -6.69 -14.63
C GLN A 50 1.01 -5.37 -15.08
N HIS A 51 1.25 -4.44 -14.15
CA HIS A 51 1.70 -3.08 -14.50
C HIS A 51 3.11 -2.74 -14.01
N THR A 52 3.69 -3.54 -13.12
CA THR A 52 5.06 -3.40 -12.61
C THR A 52 5.42 -1.97 -12.16
N PRO A 53 4.61 -1.36 -11.26
CA PRO A 53 4.90 -0.01 -10.79
C PRO A 53 6.27 0.04 -10.08
N LYS A 54 6.95 1.17 -10.17
CA LYS A 54 8.17 1.47 -9.41
C LYS A 54 7.88 2.25 -8.15
N PHE A 55 6.74 2.94 -8.11
CA PHE A 55 6.37 3.80 -7.01
C PHE A 55 4.90 3.63 -6.62
N ILE A 56 4.60 3.80 -5.33
CA ILE A 56 3.24 3.79 -4.81
C ILE A 56 3.01 5.03 -3.95
N LEU A 57 1.91 5.73 -4.20
CA LEU A 57 1.31 6.65 -3.22
C LEU A 57 0.07 5.98 -2.64
N GLY A 58 0.15 5.56 -1.37
CA GLY A 58 -0.96 4.94 -0.65
C GLY A 58 -1.67 5.93 0.24
N ASP A 59 -2.96 6.11 0.03
CA ASP A 59 -3.85 6.89 0.88
C ASP A 59 -4.50 5.98 1.93
N MET A 60 -4.00 6.06 3.15
CA MET A 60 -4.42 5.28 4.31
C MET A 60 -5.16 6.14 5.34
N VAL A 61 -5.64 7.34 4.95
CA VAL A 61 -6.29 8.28 5.88
C VAL A 61 -7.57 7.68 6.46
N ASP A 62 -8.36 7.01 5.63
CA ASP A 62 -9.62 6.37 6.00
C ASP A 62 -9.46 4.87 6.30
N PHE A 63 -8.23 4.35 6.34
CA PHE A 63 -8.01 2.93 6.65
C PHE A 63 -8.22 2.64 8.14
N GLN A 64 -9.17 1.76 8.45
CA GLN A 64 -9.59 1.43 9.81
C GLN A 64 -9.35 -0.04 10.20
N PHE A 65 -8.90 -0.88 9.27
CA PHE A 65 -8.57 -2.28 9.58
C PHE A 65 -7.28 -2.37 10.42
N ILE A 66 -7.25 -3.27 11.41
CA ILE A 66 -6.07 -3.50 12.25
C ILE A 66 -5.27 -4.66 11.66
N ILE A 67 -4.06 -4.38 11.19
CA ILE A 67 -3.18 -5.40 10.62
C ILE A 67 -2.56 -6.21 11.77
N THR A 68 -3.08 -7.41 12.01
CA THR A 68 -2.59 -8.32 13.06
C THR A 68 -1.24 -8.95 12.69
N PRO A 69 -0.44 -9.43 13.65
CA PRO A 69 0.88 -10.03 13.37
C PRO A 69 0.87 -11.13 12.30
N ASP A 70 -0.12 -12.02 12.32
CA ASP A 70 -0.22 -13.09 11.29
C ASP A 70 -0.41 -12.53 9.87
N ILE A 71 -1.07 -11.37 9.74
CA ILE A 71 -1.26 -10.68 8.46
C ILE A 71 0.01 -9.92 8.07
N GLN A 72 0.74 -9.36 9.04
CA GLN A 72 2.04 -8.71 8.80
C GLN A 72 3.03 -9.72 8.21
N GLN A 73 3.12 -10.91 8.81
CA GLN A 73 3.92 -12.00 8.26
C GLN A 73 3.47 -12.39 6.85
N TRP A 74 2.16 -12.47 6.60
CA TRP A 74 1.66 -12.76 5.25
C TRP A 74 2.06 -11.66 4.24
N ILE A 75 2.00 -10.39 4.62
CA ILE A 75 2.41 -9.26 3.78
C ILE A 75 3.90 -9.37 3.44
N ASP A 76 4.76 -9.65 4.41
CA ASP A 76 6.20 -9.79 4.19
C ASP A 76 6.51 -10.97 3.25
N GLU A 77 5.93 -12.13 3.50
CA GLU A 77 6.17 -13.36 2.73
C GLU A 77 5.60 -13.32 1.29
N ASN A 78 4.60 -12.47 1.04
CA ASN A 78 3.88 -12.46 -0.24
C ASN A 78 4.00 -11.12 -0.96
N LEU A 79 3.50 -10.03 -0.35
CA LEU A 79 3.45 -8.72 -1.03
C LEU A 79 4.83 -8.08 -1.15
N PHE A 80 5.64 -8.08 -0.10
CA PHE A 80 6.97 -7.46 -0.15
C PHE A 80 7.94 -8.28 -1.01
N LYS A 81 7.84 -9.62 -1.03
CA LYS A 81 8.57 -10.44 -2.02
C LYS A 81 8.23 -10.05 -3.46
N VAL A 82 6.94 -9.79 -3.76
CA VAL A 82 6.54 -9.30 -5.09
C VAL A 82 7.19 -7.94 -5.40
N TYR A 83 7.24 -7.01 -4.43
CA TYR A 83 7.91 -5.73 -4.60
C TYR A 83 9.41 -5.89 -4.91
N GLU A 84 10.10 -6.78 -4.21
CA GLU A 84 11.50 -7.11 -4.46
C GLU A 84 11.68 -7.65 -5.89
N GLU A 85 10.88 -8.64 -6.28
CA GLU A 85 10.93 -9.31 -7.59
C GLU A 85 10.77 -8.33 -8.77
N ILE A 86 9.80 -7.42 -8.67
CA ILE A 86 9.55 -6.45 -9.74
C ILE A 86 10.51 -5.25 -9.69
N GLY A 87 11.40 -5.20 -8.71
CA GLY A 87 12.32 -4.09 -8.47
C GLY A 87 11.60 -2.78 -8.17
N PHE A 88 10.58 -2.85 -7.30
CA PHE A 88 9.89 -1.70 -6.69
C PHE A 88 10.87 -0.80 -5.94
N LYS A 89 10.58 0.50 -5.79
CA LYS A 89 11.56 1.48 -5.30
C LYS A 89 11.13 2.27 -4.08
N LYS A 90 9.95 2.87 -4.12
CA LYS A 90 9.48 3.74 -3.01
C LYS A 90 7.98 3.66 -2.84
N ILE A 91 7.55 3.67 -1.58
CA ILE A 91 6.17 3.86 -1.18
C ILE A 91 6.06 5.06 -0.24
N ALA A 92 5.16 5.97 -0.57
CA ALA A 92 4.73 7.04 0.34
C ALA A 92 3.34 6.72 0.85
N LEU A 93 3.13 6.83 2.15
CA LEU A 93 1.84 6.56 2.79
C LEU A 93 1.32 7.83 3.46
N LEU A 94 0.09 8.22 3.12
CA LEU A 94 -0.70 9.21 3.86
C LEU A 94 -1.41 8.48 4.98
N LEU A 95 -1.06 8.74 6.23
CA LEU A 95 -1.57 7.95 7.36
C LEU A 95 -2.78 8.61 8.02
N SER A 96 -3.69 7.77 8.52
CA SER A 96 -4.75 8.19 9.41
C SER A 96 -4.22 8.86 10.69
N LYS A 97 -5.06 9.70 11.30
CA LYS A 97 -4.83 10.22 12.66
C LYS A 97 -5.19 9.18 13.73
N GLU A 98 -5.93 8.14 13.37
CA GLU A 98 -6.31 7.07 14.30
C GLU A 98 -5.09 6.25 14.71
N TYR A 99 -4.84 6.18 16.02
CA TYR A 99 -3.58 5.66 16.56
C TYR A 99 -3.37 4.18 16.26
N VAL A 100 -4.41 3.34 16.42
CA VAL A 100 -4.28 1.88 16.33
C VAL A 100 -4.06 1.40 14.88
N PRO A 101 -4.87 1.80 13.89
CA PRO A 101 -4.60 1.44 12.49
C PRO A 101 -3.25 1.97 12.03
N LYS A 102 -2.92 3.23 12.36
CA LYS A 102 -1.64 3.85 12.07
C LYS A 102 -0.46 3.02 12.58
N LEU A 103 -0.49 2.64 13.86
CA LEU A 103 0.58 1.84 14.47
C LEU A 103 0.72 0.49 13.76
N SER A 104 -0.39 -0.19 13.45
CA SER A 104 -0.35 -1.48 12.76
C SER A 104 0.27 -1.39 11.35
N ILE A 105 0.01 -0.31 10.61
CA ILE A 105 0.66 -0.03 9.32
C ILE A 105 2.17 0.16 9.52
N GLN A 106 2.57 1.00 10.49
CA GLN A 106 3.98 1.29 10.73
C GLN A 106 4.77 0.03 11.08
N GLN A 107 4.22 -0.80 11.97
CA GLN A 107 4.80 -2.10 12.33
C GLN A 107 4.95 -3.00 11.10
N THR A 108 3.90 -3.10 10.27
CA THR A 108 3.95 -3.89 9.03
C THR A 108 5.10 -3.45 8.11
N MET A 109 5.28 -2.14 7.94
CA MET A 109 6.34 -1.61 7.06
C MET A 109 7.74 -1.70 7.68
N GLU A 110 7.86 -1.73 9.01
CA GLU A 110 9.13 -1.90 9.73
C GLU A 110 9.58 -3.37 9.78
N GLU A 111 8.66 -4.31 9.62
CA GLU A 111 8.93 -5.76 9.55
C GLU A 111 9.33 -6.24 8.14
N ASP A 112 9.46 -5.33 7.16
CA ASP A 112 9.93 -5.67 5.81
C ASP A 112 11.31 -6.34 5.84
N SER A 113 11.34 -7.63 5.51
CA SER A 113 12.56 -8.44 5.50
C SER A 113 13.39 -8.29 4.23
N THR A 114 12.85 -7.61 3.21
CA THR A 114 13.49 -7.50 1.89
C THR A 114 14.51 -6.37 1.82
N ASP A 115 14.32 -5.32 2.62
CA ASP A 115 15.04 -4.03 2.50
C ASP A 115 15.06 -3.48 1.05
N SER A 116 14.11 -3.89 0.21
CA SER A 116 14.22 -3.71 -1.25
C SER A 116 13.66 -2.37 -1.73
N PHE A 117 12.92 -1.66 -0.87
CA PHE A 117 12.28 -0.39 -1.18
C PHE A 117 12.33 0.57 0.00
N LYS A 118 12.03 1.85 -0.24
CA LYS A 118 11.99 2.89 0.81
C LYS A 118 10.55 3.24 1.15
N THR A 119 10.27 3.33 2.44
CA THR A 119 8.97 3.78 2.97
C THR A 119 9.11 5.17 3.58
N ARG A 120 8.12 6.04 3.36
CA ARG A 120 7.99 7.29 4.12
C ARG A 120 6.54 7.68 4.33
N TYR A 121 6.27 8.29 5.47
CA TYR A 121 4.94 8.73 5.89
C TYR A 121 4.78 10.23 5.73
N PHE A 122 3.59 10.67 5.34
CA PHE A 122 3.29 12.08 5.07
C PHE A 122 1.87 12.45 5.53
N ASP A 123 1.67 13.74 5.79
CA ASP A 123 0.34 14.33 6.02
C ASP A 123 -0.15 15.15 4.80
N ASN A 124 0.69 15.28 3.77
CA ASN A 124 0.44 16.07 2.56
C ASN A 124 0.79 15.28 1.30
N SER A 125 -0.15 15.18 0.36
CA SER A 125 -0.01 14.41 -0.87
C SER A 125 1.00 15.00 -1.86
N GLU A 126 1.16 16.33 -1.92
CA GLU A 126 2.13 16.99 -2.80
C GLU A 126 3.57 16.74 -2.34
N GLU A 127 3.82 16.83 -1.03
CA GLU A 127 5.13 16.49 -0.45
C GLU A 127 5.46 15.01 -0.65
N ALA A 128 4.47 14.14 -0.45
CA ALA A 128 4.61 12.70 -0.69
C ALA A 128 5.01 12.42 -2.14
N LEU A 129 4.29 13.01 -3.10
CA LEU A 129 4.55 12.85 -4.53
C LEU A 129 5.93 13.39 -4.92
N THR A 130 6.31 14.55 -4.37
CA THR A 130 7.63 15.16 -4.62
C THR A 130 8.75 14.23 -4.17
N TRP A 131 8.65 13.63 -2.99
CA TRP A 131 9.64 12.67 -2.49
C TRP A 131 9.66 11.37 -3.30
N LEU A 132 8.48 10.90 -3.73
CA LEU A 132 8.32 9.69 -4.52
C LEU A 132 9.10 9.79 -5.84
N LEU A 133 8.92 10.91 -6.55
CA LEU A 133 9.46 11.15 -7.89
C LEU A 133 10.86 11.77 -7.91
N ALA A 134 11.37 12.22 -6.75
CA ALA A 134 12.75 12.67 -6.64
C ALA A 134 13.74 11.55 -7.03
N SER A 135 14.74 11.88 -7.85
CA SER A 135 15.78 10.95 -8.30
C SER A 135 16.69 10.48 -7.17
#